data_AF-A0A4S4D2E3-F1
#
_entry.id   AF-A0A4S4D2E3-F1
#
_cell.length_a   1.000
_cell.length_b   1.000
_cell.length_c   1.000
_cell.angle_alpha   90.00
_cell.angle_beta   90.00
_cell.angle_gamma   90.00
#
_symmetry.space_group_name_H-M   'P 1'
#
loop_
_entity.id
_entity.type
_entity.pdbx_description
1 polymer ?
#
loop_
_entity_poly.entity_id
_entity_poly.type
_entity_poly.pdbx_seq_one_letter_code
_entity_poly.pdbx_strand_id
1 'polypeptide(L)'
;MVTQDEFIPLGELSPIGSSVTDLSNTSSISTSFDCSNVKTEEKRIQRRAFSTQYTRPLDPLAIAFSTKGEAMFCEAIAGGTTFGSLKLIENFRMQRNLNFCGPATLCTVLNALRVDPERPWKGPWCWFEDPMIGDSEIMGYV
;
A
#
# COMPACT_ATOMS: atom_id res chain seq x y z
N MET A 1 12.04 -21.50 -35.53
CA MET A 1 10.88 -21.08 -36.33
C MET A 1 9.94 -20.33 -35.40
N VAL A 2 9.66 -19.06 -35.74
CA VAL A 2 8.55 -18.21 -35.23
C VAL A 2 8.71 -17.77 -33.76
N THR A 3 9.46 -16.70 -33.43
CA THR A 3 9.34 -15.23 -33.62
C THR A 3 8.98 -14.55 -32.29
N GLN A 4 9.79 -13.55 -31.93
CA GLN A 4 9.51 -12.51 -30.93
C GLN A 4 8.27 -11.71 -31.35
N ASP A 5 7.56 -11.16 -30.38
CA ASP A 5 6.72 -9.93 -30.41
C ASP A 5 6.05 -9.83 -29.02
N GLU A 6 5.88 -8.71 -28.33
CA GLU A 6 6.12 -7.30 -28.63
C GLU A 6 6.11 -6.55 -27.28
N PHE A 7 7.07 -5.65 -27.12
CA PHE A 7 7.15 -4.69 -26.02
C PHE A 7 6.27 -3.49 -26.40
N ILE A 8 5.27 -3.14 -25.58
CA ILE A 8 4.38 -2.01 -25.84
C ILE A 8 4.97 -0.74 -25.19
N PRO A 9 5.41 0.28 -25.96
CA PRO A 9 5.82 1.56 -25.40
C PRO A 9 4.61 2.49 -25.19
N LEU A 10 4.57 3.16 -24.04
CA LEU A 10 3.56 4.17 -23.70
C LEU A 10 3.77 5.43 -24.54
N GLY A 11 2.82 5.72 -25.42
CA GLY A 11 2.75 6.95 -26.20
C GLY A 11 2.15 8.12 -25.40
N GLU A 12 2.81 9.28 -25.51
CA GLU A 12 2.32 10.58 -25.05
C GLU A 12 0.98 10.95 -25.68
N LEU A 13 0.06 11.52 -24.88
CA LEU A 13 -1.14 12.19 -25.37
C LEU A 13 -1.08 13.68 -25.00
N SER A 14 -1.00 14.52 -26.03
CA SER A 14 -1.21 15.98 -25.97
C SER A 14 -2.64 16.34 -26.46
N PRO A 15 -3.13 17.56 -26.19
CA PRO A 15 -4.54 17.82 -25.90
C PRO A 15 -5.35 18.27 -27.12
N ILE A 16 -6.65 17.93 -27.15
CA ILE A 16 -7.60 18.49 -28.12
C ILE A 16 -8.77 19.12 -27.36
N GLY A 17 -8.95 20.42 -27.60
CA GLY A 17 -10.04 21.23 -27.04
C GLY A 17 -11.33 21.20 -27.86
N SER A 18 -12.38 21.68 -27.17
CA SER A 18 -13.56 22.43 -27.65
C SER A 18 -14.42 21.88 -28.81
N SER A 19 -15.70 21.59 -28.50
CA SER A 19 -16.82 22.17 -29.26
C SER A 19 -18.13 22.11 -28.45
N VAL A 20 -18.83 23.25 -28.44
CA VAL A 20 -20.19 23.52 -27.94
C VAL A 20 -21.19 23.13 -29.07
N THR A 21 -22.37 22.56 -28.79
CA THR A 21 -23.75 23.13 -28.81
C THR A 21 -24.71 21.91 -28.64
N ASP A 22 -25.99 21.95 -28.22
CA ASP A 22 -27.04 22.95 -28.29
C ASP A 22 -28.21 22.63 -27.31
N LEU A 23 -29.08 23.63 -27.13
CA LEU A 23 -30.17 23.76 -26.15
C LEU A 23 -31.38 22.81 -26.33
N SER A 24 -32.06 22.50 -25.21
CA SER A 24 -33.48 22.87 -24.93
C SER A 24 -34.21 21.86 -24.04
N ASN A 25 -34.53 22.25 -22.79
CA ASN A 25 -35.92 22.34 -22.34
C ASN A 25 -36.02 22.91 -20.93
N THR A 26 -36.90 23.89 -20.81
CA THR A 26 -37.23 24.65 -19.62
C THR A 26 -38.35 23.98 -18.82
N SER A 27 -38.27 24.04 -17.50
CA SER A 27 -39.41 24.38 -16.62
C SER A 27 -38.92 24.63 -15.19
N SER A 28 -38.72 25.92 -14.90
CA SER A 28 -39.13 26.64 -13.68
C SER A 28 -39.32 25.87 -12.37
N ILE A 29 -38.64 26.33 -11.30
CA ILE A 29 -39.24 27.02 -10.15
C ILE A 29 -38.13 27.77 -9.38
N SER A 30 -38.34 29.06 -9.17
CA SER A 30 -37.58 29.94 -8.29
C SER A 30 -38.11 29.80 -6.85
N THR A 31 -37.23 29.54 -5.89
CA THR A 31 -37.39 30.09 -4.54
C THR A 31 -36.03 30.51 -4.00
N SER A 32 -35.94 31.78 -3.64
CA SER A 32 -34.77 32.47 -3.12
C SER A 32 -34.34 31.93 -1.76
N PHE A 33 -33.12 31.43 -1.66
CA PHE A 33 -32.42 31.36 -0.38
C PHE A 33 -31.47 32.55 -0.29
N ASP A 34 -31.75 33.42 0.66
CA ASP A 34 -31.03 34.66 0.94
C ASP A 34 -29.57 34.35 1.28
N CYS A 35 -28.66 34.73 0.37
CA CYS A 35 -27.22 34.52 0.48
C CYS A 35 -26.56 35.65 1.31
N SER A 36 -27.06 35.87 2.52
CA SER A 36 -26.56 36.94 3.39
C SER A 36 -25.90 36.44 4.66
N ASN A 37 -25.84 35.12 4.91
CA ASN A 37 -25.24 34.61 6.16
C ASN A 37 -24.26 33.44 6.07
N VAL A 38 -23.76 33.07 4.87
CA VAL A 38 -22.68 32.09 4.72
C VAL A 38 -21.37 32.80 4.39
N LYS A 39 -20.92 33.71 5.26
CA LYS A 39 -19.60 34.38 5.11
C LYS A 39 -18.68 34.27 6.32
N THR A 40 -19.00 33.44 7.31
CA THR A 40 -18.19 33.41 8.54
C THR A 40 -17.56 32.06 8.87
N GLU A 41 -18.05 30.93 8.35
CA GLU A 41 -17.49 29.61 8.69
C GLU A 41 -16.59 28.98 7.62
N GLU A 42 -16.25 29.72 6.57
CA GLU A 42 -15.20 29.31 5.61
C GLU A 42 -13.78 29.65 6.11
N LYS A 43 -13.66 30.13 7.35
CA LYS A 43 -12.35 30.37 7.96
C LYS A 43 -11.78 29.04 8.47
N ARG A 44 -10.79 28.56 7.70
CA ARG A 44 -9.52 28.02 8.21
C ARG A 44 -9.41 26.50 8.37
N ILE A 45 -10.07 25.71 7.53
CA ILE A 45 -9.40 24.46 7.07
C ILE A 45 -8.36 24.90 6.03
N GLN A 46 -7.29 25.54 6.52
CA GLN A 46 -6.08 25.70 5.71
C GLN A 46 -5.65 24.29 5.37
N ARG A 47 -5.84 23.88 4.11
CA ARG A 47 -5.25 22.65 3.59
C ARG A 47 -3.75 22.78 3.79
N ARG A 48 -3.22 22.19 4.87
CA ARG A 48 -1.77 22.06 5.04
C ARG A 48 -1.29 21.33 3.79
N ALA A 49 -0.50 22.01 2.97
CA ALA A 49 0.22 21.35 1.91
C ALA A 49 1.10 20.29 2.59
N PHE A 50 0.79 19.02 2.37
CA PHE A 50 1.62 17.94 2.89
C PHE A 50 2.90 17.91 2.07
N SER A 51 4.05 18.16 2.70
CA SER A 51 5.33 17.88 2.08
C SER A 51 5.54 16.37 2.05
N THR A 52 5.80 15.82 0.88
CA THR A 52 6.13 14.40 0.72
C THR A 52 7.59 14.19 1.09
N GLN A 53 7.89 13.11 1.80
CA GLN A 53 9.25 12.67 2.11
C GLN A 53 9.45 11.27 1.53
N TYR A 54 10.56 11.05 0.85
CA TYR A 54 10.87 9.75 0.23
C TYR A 54 11.46 8.75 1.26
N THR A 55 12.35 9.22 2.14
CA THR A 55 13.00 8.38 3.17
C THR A 55 13.30 9.17 4.44
N ARG A 56 13.59 8.44 5.53
CA ARG A 56 14.15 8.99 6.77
C ARG A 56 15.60 8.53 6.90
N PRO A 57 16.56 9.40 7.29
CA PRO A 57 17.90 8.96 7.62
C PRO A 57 17.88 7.96 8.78
N LEU A 58 18.80 7.01 8.75
CA LEU A 58 18.96 6.03 9.81
C LEU A 58 19.49 6.71 11.09
N ASP A 59 19.14 6.17 12.25
CA ASP A 59 19.73 6.59 13.54
C ASP A 59 21.26 6.41 13.51
N PRO A 60 22.07 7.35 14.03
CA PRO A 60 23.53 7.21 14.09
C PRO A 60 24.04 5.91 14.74
N LEU A 61 23.26 5.29 15.63
CA LEU A 61 23.61 4.04 16.28
C LEU A 61 23.25 2.79 15.46
N ALA A 62 22.39 2.92 14.45
CA ALA A 62 21.93 1.80 13.66
C ALA A 62 22.80 1.60 12.41
N ILE A 63 23.00 0.33 12.05
CA ILE A 63 23.80 -0.07 10.88
C ILE A 63 22.84 -0.58 9.80
N ALA A 64 22.87 0.04 8.62
CA ALA A 64 22.08 -0.40 7.49
C ALA A 64 22.56 -1.78 7.00
N PHE A 65 21.61 -2.66 6.65
CA PHE A 65 21.93 -4.01 6.17
C PHE A 65 22.84 -3.98 4.92
N SER A 66 22.57 -3.07 3.98
CA SER A 66 23.33 -2.91 2.72
C SER A 66 24.74 -2.34 2.86
N THR A 67 25.19 -2.03 4.08
CA THR A 67 26.52 -1.47 4.33
C THR A 67 27.38 -2.51 5.06
N LYS A 68 27.61 -2.34 6.36
CA LYS A 68 28.34 -3.30 7.19
C LYS A 68 27.46 -4.48 7.65
N GLY A 69 26.14 -4.34 7.56
CA GLY A 69 25.21 -5.36 8.04
C GLY A 69 25.31 -6.70 7.31
N GLU A 70 25.61 -6.70 6.01
CA GLU A 70 25.83 -7.92 5.24
C GLU A 70 26.98 -8.77 5.79
N ALA A 71 28.15 -8.15 6.03
CA ALA A 71 29.31 -8.84 6.58
C ALA A 71 29.02 -9.41 7.98
N MET A 72 28.32 -8.66 8.83
CA MET A 72 27.89 -9.12 10.16
C MET A 72 26.91 -10.30 10.07
N PHE A 73 26.01 -10.27 9.09
CA PHE A 73 25.07 -11.37 8.87
C PHE A 73 25.78 -12.63 8.38
N CYS A 74 26.76 -12.49 7.47
CA CYS A 74 27.60 -13.60 7.02
C CYS A 74 28.42 -14.22 8.17
N GLU A 75 28.98 -13.38 9.06
CA GLU A 75 29.67 -13.85 10.27
C GLU A 75 28.73 -14.63 11.19
N ALA A 76 27.51 -14.13 11.41
CA ALA A 76 26.50 -14.80 12.22
C ALA A 76 26.04 -16.14 11.62
N ILE A 77 25.92 -16.21 10.29
CA ILE A 77 25.65 -17.47 9.57
C ILE A 77 26.80 -18.45 9.77
N ALA A 78 28.05 -18.02 9.59
CA ALA A 78 29.23 -18.87 9.79
C ALA A 78 29.35 -19.36 11.24
N GLY A 79 28.96 -18.53 12.21
CA GLY A 79 28.87 -18.88 13.62
C GLY A 79 27.66 -19.74 14.01
N GLY A 80 26.73 -20.00 13.08
CA GLY A 80 25.55 -20.82 13.33
C GLY A 80 24.54 -20.17 14.28
N THR A 81 24.51 -18.85 14.47
CA THR A 81 23.57 -18.21 15.41
C THR A 81 22.24 -17.82 14.76
N THR A 82 22.08 -18.09 13.45
CA THR A 82 20.99 -17.56 12.62
C THR A 82 19.94 -18.60 12.20
N PHE A 83 19.82 -19.73 12.93
CA PHE A 83 19.02 -20.91 12.52
C PHE A 83 17.55 -20.61 12.11
N GLY A 84 16.95 -19.52 12.57
CA GLY A 84 15.59 -19.10 12.20
C GLY A 84 15.49 -17.97 11.16
N SER A 85 16.55 -17.19 10.94
CA SER A 85 16.44 -15.95 10.15
C SER A 85 16.18 -16.23 8.67
N LEU A 86 16.78 -17.28 8.10
CA LEU A 86 16.62 -17.62 6.69
C LEU A 86 15.18 -18.00 6.34
N LYS A 87 14.49 -18.74 7.22
CA LYS A 87 13.07 -19.07 7.05
C LYS A 87 12.19 -17.81 7.10
N LEU A 88 12.53 -16.86 7.98
CA LEU A 88 11.83 -15.58 8.06
C LEU A 88 12.07 -14.73 6.80
N ILE A 89 13.28 -14.73 6.26
CA ILE A 89 13.62 -14.02 5.01
C ILE A 89 12.87 -14.60 3.81
N GLU A 90 12.79 -15.93 3.68
CA GLU A 90 12.02 -16.61 2.64
C GLU A 90 10.54 -16.19 2.66
N ASN A 91 10.01 -15.93 3.85
CA ASN A 91 8.61 -15.57 4.07
C ASN A 91 8.41 -14.07 4.34
N PHE A 92 9.42 -13.24 4.06
CA PHE A 92 9.35 -11.80 4.33
C PHE A 92 8.33 -11.11 3.43
N ARG A 93 7.54 -10.21 4.02
CA ARG A 93 6.48 -9.47 3.33
C ARG A 93 6.49 -8.02 3.78
N MET A 94 6.20 -7.12 2.84
CA MET A 94 5.97 -5.71 3.15
C MET A 94 4.54 -5.53 3.66
N GLN A 95 4.37 -4.72 4.72
CA GLN A 95 3.06 -4.36 5.23
C GLN A 95 2.23 -3.66 4.15
N ARG A 96 0.95 -4.04 4.01
CA ARG A 96 0.05 -3.44 3.01
C ARG A 96 -0.37 -2.01 3.35
N ASN A 97 -0.57 -1.74 4.64
CA ASN A 97 -1.04 -0.47 5.18
C ASN A 97 -0.15 -0.01 6.34
N LEU A 98 -0.19 1.27 6.66
CA LEU A 98 0.66 1.85 7.71
C LEU A 98 0.39 1.23 9.11
N ASN A 99 -0.81 0.71 9.33
CA ASN A 99 -1.23 0.13 10.61
C ASN A 99 -1.00 -1.40 10.69
N PHE A 100 -0.38 -2.03 9.69
CA PHE A 100 -0.32 -3.50 9.57
C PHE A 100 1.05 -4.12 9.91
N CYS A 101 1.93 -3.39 10.60
CA CYS A 101 3.25 -3.93 10.97
C CYS A 101 3.16 -5.23 11.80
N GLY A 102 2.21 -5.31 12.74
CA GLY A 102 1.94 -6.50 13.55
C GLY A 102 1.41 -7.68 12.72
N PRO A 103 0.26 -7.51 12.00
CA PRO A 103 -0.29 -8.54 11.12
C PRO A 103 0.72 -9.07 10.09
N ALA A 104 1.47 -8.19 9.41
CA ALA A 104 2.48 -8.60 8.44
C ALA A 104 3.58 -9.46 9.07
N THR A 105 4.07 -9.06 10.24
CA THR A 105 5.05 -9.83 10.99
C THR A 105 4.51 -11.21 11.38
N LEU A 106 3.25 -11.27 11.84
CA LEU A 106 2.63 -12.53 12.24
C LEU A 106 2.45 -13.48 11.05
N CYS A 107 2.02 -12.96 9.89
CA CYS A 107 1.97 -13.72 8.64
C CYS A 107 3.34 -14.30 8.28
N THR A 108 4.41 -13.50 8.31
CA THR A 108 5.78 -13.98 8.03
C THR A 108 6.19 -15.11 8.97
N VAL A 109 5.90 -14.99 10.27
CA VAL A 109 6.23 -16.03 11.26
C VAL A 109 5.41 -17.31 11.04
N LEU A 110 4.09 -17.20 10.88
CA LEU A 110 3.21 -18.37 10.70
C LEU A 110 3.53 -19.14 9.41
N ASN A 111 3.81 -18.42 8.32
CA ASN A 111 4.22 -19.03 7.07
C ASN A 111 5.61 -19.70 7.18
N ALA A 112 6.57 -19.07 7.88
CA ALA A 112 7.88 -19.65 8.15
C ALA A 112 7.81 -20.93 9.00
N LEU A 113 6.81 -21.01 9.88
CA LEU A 113 6.51 -22.20 10.69
C LEU A 113 5.65 -23.24 9.95
N ARG A 114 5.22 -22.96 8.70
CA ARG A 114 4.35 -23.81 7.89
C ARG A 114 3.03 -24.18 8.60
N VAL A 115 2.47 -23.21 9.33
CA VAL A 115 1.12 -23.36 9.92
C VAL A 115 0.08 -23.30 8.81
N ASP A 116 -0.90 -24.20 8.84
CA ASP A 116 -2.03 -24.17 7.91
C ASP A 116 -3.08 -23.14 8.39
N PRO A 117 -3.47 -22.16 7.54
CA PRO A 117 -4.55 -21.24 7.89
C PRO A 117 -5.95 -21.88 7.86
N GLU A 118 -6.10 -23.13 7.41
CA GLU A 118 -7.37 -23.87 7.28
C GLU A 118 -8.41 -23.17 6.38
N ARG A 119 -7.95 -22.22 5.55
CA ARG A 119 -8.77 -21.50 4.57
C ARG A 119 -7.94 -21.14 3.35
N PRO A 120 -8.54 -21.10 2.16
CA PRO A 120 -7.85 -20.69 0.95
C PRO A 120 -7.46 -19.21 1.03
N TRP A 121 -6.29 -18.89 0.51
CA TRP A 121 -5.83 -17.53 0.27
C TRP A 121 -6.19 -17.07 -1.14
N LYS A 122 -5.65 -17.77 -2.16
CA LYS A 122 -5.88 -17.49 -3.58
C LYS A 122 -6.03 -18.80 -4.33
N GLY A 123 -7.19 -19.09 -4.89
CA GLY A 123 -7.44 -20.38 -5.52
C GLY A 123 -7.18 -21.56 -4.55
N PRO A 124 -6.45 -22.61 -4.95
CA PRO A 124 -6.17 -23.76 -4.09
C PRO A 124 -5.05 -23.53 -3.06
N TRP A 125 -4.46 -22.33 -3.01
CA TRP A 125 -3.29 -22.04 -2.17
C TRP A 125 -3.71 -21.59 -0.77
N CYS A 126 -3.18 -22.24 0.27
CA CYS A 126 -3.36 -21.87 1.68
C CYS A 126 -2.12 -21.12 2.18
N TRP A 127 -2.27 -19.83 2.51
CA TRP A 127 -1.17 -18.97 2.95
C TRP A 127 -1.69 -17.83 3.84
N PHE A 128 -0.92 -17.37 4.82
CA PHE A 128 -1.31 -16.21 5.63
C PHE A 128 -1.02 -14.88 4.91
N GLU A 129 -1.98 -13.95 4.98
CA GLU A 129 -1.87 -12.57 4.47
C GLU A 129 -2.45 -11.56 5.46
N ASP A 130 -1.90 -10.33 5.54
CA ASP A 130 -2.19 -9.36 6.60
C ASP A 130 -3.70 -9.16 6.94
N PRO A 131 -4.63 -9.03 5.95
CA PRO A 131 -6.07 -8.91 6.21
C PRO A 131 -6.67 -10.07 6.99
N MET A 132 -6.11 -11.27 6.83
CA MET A 132 -6.57 -12.49 7.47
C MET A 132 -6.41 -12.43 9.00
N ILE A 133 -5.51 -11.56 9.49
CA ILE A 133 -5.13 -11.42 10.90
C ILE A 133 -5.53 -10.04 11.45
N GLY A 134 -5.37 -8.97 10.65
CA GLY A 134 -5.46 -7.59 11.09
C GLY A 134 -6.80 -6.89 10.84
N ASP A 135 -7.65 -7.42 9.96
CA ASP A 135 -8.92 -6.78 9.67
C ASP A 135 -9.99 -7.23 10.66
N SER A 136 -10.22 -6.42 11.69
CA SER A 136 -11.42 -6.52 12.52
C SER A 136 -12.72 -6.29 11.72
N GLU A 137 -12.62 -5.76 10.50
CA GLU A 137 -13.75 -5.47 9.61
C GLU A 137 -14.16 -6.68 8.74
N ILE A 138 -13.39 -7.76 8.72
CA ILE A 138 -13.69 -8.97 7.90
C ILE A 138 -14.32 -10.11 8.73
N MET A 139 -14.78 -9.83 9.95
CA MET A 139 -15.78 -10.69 10.63
C MET A 139 -17.22 -10.43 10.12
N GLY A 140 -17.38 -9.68 9.03
CA GLY A 140 -18.63 -9.41 8.33
C GLY A 140 -18.96 -10.40 7.19
N TYR A 141 -18.51 -11.65 7.28
CA TYR A 141 -19.15 -12.75 6.56
C TYR A 141 -20.08 -13.50 7.53
N VAL A 142 -21.31 -13.00 7.66
CA VAL A 142 -22.52 -13.76 8.02
C VAL A 142 -23.54 -13.48 6.94
#